data_AF-A0A254RYL8-F1
#
_entry.id   AF-A0A254RYL8-F1
#
_cell.length_a   1.000
_cell.length_b   1.000
_cell.length_c   1.000
_cell.angle_alpha   90.00
_cell.angle_beta   90.00
_cell.angle_gamma   90.00
#
_symmetry.space_group_name_H-M   'P 1'
#
loop_
_entity.id
_entity.type
_entity.pdbx_description
1 polymer ?
#
loop_
_entity_poly.entity_id
_entity_poly.type
_entity_poly.pdbx_seq_one_letter_code
_entity_poly.pdbx_strand_id
1 'polypeptide(L)'
;MSFSFLNGKSPFDEAEERLEAGETVNGKPKMPVAPVMGWQDGVTLLVIIALVVGGYQYYQYAKRTSAEAFATCETLYTAAQTDASKYVEMEKCYEATWDLGFVSDTLEVVRQNRLGEVEDMRTAQKDLLASANAAFDKGDTAAAVKIVTEYKGAMLLYTGDQSEWDEIAKFATAAPAAEKVAEPAAEKAAEPAADAQK
;
A
#
# COMPACT_ATOMS: atom_id res chain seq x y z
N MET A 1 -38.30 4.49 -18.85
CA MET A 1 -39.28 5.41 -19.45
C MET A 1 -39.15 5.31 -20.95
N SER A 2 -40.19 4.84 -21.61
CA SER A 2 -40.24 4.57 -23.05
C SER A 2 -40.16 5.86 -23.86
N PHE A 3 -39.34 5.88 -24.91
CA PHE A 3 -39.36 6.94 -25.91
C PHE A 3 -40.63 6.81 -26.75
N SER A 4 -41.60 7.70 -26.52
CA SER A 4 -42.77 7.87 -27.37
C SER A 4 -42.37 8.52 -28.70
N PHE A 5 -42.15 7.70 -29.72
CA PHE A 5 -41.96 8.11 -31.13
C PHE A 5 -43.28 8.22 -31.92
N LEU A 6 -44.39 8.58 -31.28
CA LEU A 6 -45.72 8.59 -31.94
C LEU A 6 -46.55 9.83 -31.58
N ASN A 7 -45.97 11.03 -31.73
CA ASN A 7 -46.78 12.25 -31.80
C ASN A 7 -46.18 13.34 -32.68
N GLY A 8 -45.61 12.94 -33.83
CA GLY A 8 -45.21 13.87 -34.88
C GLY A 8 -46.13 13.66 -36.08
N LYS A 9 -46.84 14.71 -36.51
CA LYS A 9 -47.47 14.78 -37.84
C LYS A 9 -46.45 14.28 -38.87
N SER A 10 -46.92 13.50 -39.85
CA SER A 10 -46.02 12.95 -40.84
C SER A 10 -45.33 14.11 -41.59
N PRO A 11 -44.04 13.98 -41.95
CA PRO A 11 -43.33 15.00 -42.72
C PRO A 11 -43.94 15.22 -44.12
N PHE A 12 -44.88 14.37 -44.52
CA PHE A 12 -45.65 14.50 -45.75
C PHE A 12 -46.87 15.43 -45.57
N ASP A 13 -47.55 15.40 -44.41
CA ASP A 13 -48.67 16.32 -44.11
C ASP A 13 -48.18 17.78 -44.01
N GLU A 14 -47.02 18.03 -43.39
CA GLU A 14 -46.43 19.37 -43.35
C GLU A 14 -45.96 19.87 -44.72
N ALA A 15 -45.59 18.96 -45.62
CA ALA A 15 -45.18 19.31 -46.97
C ALA A 15 -46.39 19.70 -47.84
N GLU A 16 -47.55 19.08 -47.60
CA GLU A 16 -48.80 19.38 -48.31
C GLU A 16 -49.42 20.71 -47.82
N GLU A 17 -49.46 20.96 -46.50
CA GLU A 17 -49.89 22.26 -45.93
C GLU A 17 -49.00 23.43 -46.42
N ARG A 18 -47.70 23.21 -46.65
CA ARG A 18 -46.78 24.24 -47.17
C ARG A 18 -46.87 24.46 -48.67
N LEU A 19 -47.31 23.45 -49.43
CA LEU A 19 -47.66 23.59 -50.85
C LEU A 19 -48.92 24.45 -51.01
N GLU A 20 -49.89 24.31 -50.11
CA GLU A 20 -51.10 25.15 -50.08
C GLU A 20 -50.82 26.57 -49.56
N ALA A 21 -49.85 26.75 -48.65
CA ALA A 21 -49.45 28.05 -48.11
C ALA A 21 -48.59 28.93 -49.06
N GLY A 22 -48.28 28.44 -50.28
CA GLY A 22 -47.57 29.22 -51.30
C GLY A 22 -46.06 29.40 -51.06
N GLU A 23 -45.47 28.72 -50.09
CA GLU A 23 -44.02 28.76 -49.83
C GLU A 23 -43.25 27.82 -50.78
N THR A 24 -43.30 28.11 -52.07
CA THR A 24 -42.55 27.37 -53.09
C THR A 24 -41.39 28.20 -53.62
N VAL A 25 -40.23 27.56 -53.79
CA VAL A 25 -39.14 28.10 -54.62
C VAL A 25 -39.08 27.21 -55.85
N ASN A 26 -39.47 27.74 -57.02
CA ASN A 26 -39.52 27.00 -58.29
C ASN A 26 -40.35 25.69 -58.24
N GLY A 27 -41.54 25.72 -57.64
CA GLY A 27 -42.51 24.61 -57.70
C GLY A 27 -42.12 23.33 -56.94
N LYS A 28 -41.09 23.39 -56.09
CA LYS A 28 -40.75 22.31 -55.15
C LYS A 28 -40.89 22.81 -53.71
N PRO A 29 -41.35 21.95 -52.77
CA PRO A 29 -41.43 22.32 -51.37
C PRO A 29 -40.04 22.70 -50.86
N LYS A 30 -39.94 23.83 -50.15
CA LYS A 30 -38.68 24.28 -49.54
C LYS A 30 -38.31 23.28 -48.46
N MET A 31 -37.40 22.36 -48.79
CA MET A 31 -36.85 21.42 -47.82
C MET A 31 -36.24 22.22 -46.67
N PRO A 32 -36.48 21.85 -45.40
CA PRO A 32 -35.80 22.49 -44.29
C PRO A 32 -34.30 22.29 -44.50
N VAL A 33 -33.58 23.40 -44.66
CA VAL A 33 -32.12 23.38 -44.68
C VAL A 33 -31.72 22.87 -43.31
N ALA A 34 -31.20 21.64 -43.24
CA ALA A 34 -30.66 21.11 -42.00
C ALA A 34 -29.69 22.18 -41.43
N PRO A 35 -29.77 22.52 -40.14
CA PRO A 35 -28.96 23.58 -39.58
C PRO A 35 -27.49 23.24 -39.85
N VAL A 36 -26.86 24.07 -40.68
CA VAL A 36 -25.42 23.99 -40.92
C VAL A 36 -24.78 24.23 -39.57
N MET A 37 -24.14 23.20 -39.01
CA MET A 37 -23.44 23.26 -37.73
C MET A 37 -22.64 24.56 -37.70
N GLY A 38 -22.98 25.46 -36.77
CA GLY A 38 -22.32 26.75 -36.69
C GLY A 38 -20.82 26.53 -36.48
N TRP A 39 -19.96 27.37 -37.05
CA TRP A 39 -18.50 27.29 -36.87
C TRP A 39 -18.10 27.16 -35.39
N GLN A 40 -18.84 27.83 -34.49
CA GLN A 40 -18.69 27.74 -33.04
C GLN A 40 -18.95 26.32 -32.48
N ASP A 41 -19.91 25.58 -33.03
CA ASP A 41 -20.21 24.20 -32.63
C ASP A 41 -19.06 23.27 -33.06
N GLY A 42 -18.51 23.47 -34.25
CA GLY A 42 -17.32 22.76 -34.72
C GLY A 42 -16.07 23.00 -33.85
N VAL A 43 -15.82 24.26 -33.45
CA VAL A 43 -14.71 24.59 -32.52
C VAL A 43 -14.93 23.95 -31.15
N THR A 44 -16.16 23.99 -30.64
CA THR A 44 -16.51 23.37 -29.34
C THR A 44 -16.27 21.87 -29.36
N LEU A 45 -16.65 21.20 -30.45
CA LEU A 45 -16.45 19.77 -30.63
C LEU A 45 -14.96 19.39 -30.68
N LEU A 46 -14.11 20.21 -31.32
CA LEU A 46 -12.66 20.01 -31.33
C LEU A 46 -12.05 20.16 -29.92
N VAL A 47 -12.51 21.12 -29.12
CA VAL A 47 -12.05 21.29 -27.73
C VAL A 47 -12.41 20.06 -26.89
N ILE A 48 -13.61 19.51 -27.04
CA ILE A 48 -14.03 18.29 -26.34
C ILE A 48 -13.14 17.11 -26.74
N ILE A 49 -12.89 16.92 -28.03
CA ILE A 49 -11.99 15.85 -28.51
C ILE A 49 -10.59 16.02 -27.93
N ALA A 50 -10.04 17.24 -27.94
CA ALA A 50 -8.73 17.52 -27.37
C ALA A 50 -8.67 17.21 -25.86
N LEU A 51 -9.73 17.53 -25.11
CA LEU A 51 -9.85 17.20 -23.69
C LEU A 51 -9.90 15.69 -23.46
N VAL A 52 -10.66 14.94 -24.26
CA VAL A 52 -10.76 13.47 -24.15
C VAL A 52 -9.41 12.82 -24.47
N VAL A 53 -8.76 13.22 -25.56
CA VAL A 53 -7.46 12.67 -25.97
C VAL A 53 -6.37 13.04 -24.96
N GLY A 54 -6.35 14.28 -24.49
CA GLY A 54 -5.41 14.74 -23.46
C GLY A 54 -5.60 14.01 -22.14
N GLY A 55 -6.85 13.83 -21.69
CA GLY A 55 -7.18 13.04 -20.51
C GLY A 55 -6.76 11.58 -20.62
N TYR A 56 -6.95 10.95 -21.80
CA TYR A 56 -6.51 9.59 -22.06
C TYR A 56 -4.97 9.44 -22.01
N GLN A 57 -4.23 10.39 -22.59
CA GLN A 57 -2.77 10.38 -22.52
C GLN A 57 -2.27 10.57 -21.09
N TYR A 58 -2.86 11.50 -20.34
CA TYR A 58 -2.54 11.69 -18.93
C TYR A 58 -2.83 10.45 -18.09
N TYR A 59 -3.97 9.80 -18.32
CA TYR A 59 -4.32 8.53 -17.66
C TYR A 59 -3.29 7.43 -17.94
N GLN A 60 -2.87 7.28 -19.20
CA GLN A 60 -1.84 6.30 -19.57
C GLN A 60 -0.48 6.61 -18.94
N TYR A 61 -0.11 7.90 -18.85
CA TYR A 61 1.08 8.34 -18.16
C TYR A 61 1.02 7.99 -16.66
N ALA A 62 -0.05 8.38 -15.97
CA ALA A 62 -0.23 8.10 -14.55
C ALA A 62 -0.18 6.60 -14.24
N LYS A 63 -0.78 5.76 -15.11
CA LYS A 63 -0.74 4.30 -14.98
C LYS A 63 0.68 3.71 -15.14
N ARG A 64 1.51 4.28 -16.01
CA ARG A 64 2.91 3.84 -16.17
C ARG A 64 3.75 4.24 -14.97
N THR A 65 3.63 5.49 -14.54
CA THR A 65 4.37 6.01 -13.38
C THR A 65 4.02 5.24 -12.11
N SER A 66 2.75 4.89 -11.89
CA SER A 66 2.37 4.08 -10.73
C SER A 66 2.91 2.66 -10.82
N ALA A 67 2.86 2.02 -11.98
CA ALA A 67 3.45 0.69 -12.17
C ALA A 67 4.97 0.68 -11.92
N GLU A 68 5.69 1.72 -12.37
CA GLU A 68 7.12 1.88 -12.14
C GLU A 68 7.43 2.07 -10.65
N ALA A 69 6.69 2.95 -9.95
CA ALA A 69 6.87 3.16 -8.52
C ALA A 69 6.66 1.86 -7.73
N PHE A 70 5.55 1.15 -7.98
CA PHE A 70 5.28 -0.13 -7.32
C PHE A 70 6.31 -1.21 -7.65
N ALA A 71 6.82 -1.25 -8.89
CA ALA A 71 7.90 -2.15 -9.25
C ALA A 71 9.18 -1.87 -8.45
N THR A 72 9.54 -0.60 -8.27
CA THR A 72 10.69 -0.24 -7.42
C THR A 72 10.49 -0.66 -5.97
N CYS A 73 9.31 -0.43 -5.39
CA CYS A 73 9.04 -0.84 -4.02
C CYS A 73 9.02 -2.37 -3.85
N GLU A 74 8.56 -3.13 -4.86
CA GLU A 74 8.61 -4.59 -4.83
C GLU A 74 10.05 -5.12 -4.84
N THR A 75 10.99 -4.44 -5.52
CA THR A 75 12.41 -4.82 -5.46
C THR A 75 13.00 -4.64 -4.05
N LEU A 76 12.57 -3.58 -3.34
CA LEU A 76 12.97 -3.38 -1.94
C LEU A 76 12.33 -4.41 -1.02
N TYR A 77 11.08 -4.77 -1.27
CA TYR A 77 10.38 -5.81 -0.51
C TYR A 77 11.04 -7.20 -0.68
N THR A 78 11.36 -7.58 -1.91
CA THR A 78 12.07 -8.84 -2.17
C THR A 78 13.48 -8.85 -1.57
N ALA A 79 14.18 -7.72 -1.58
CA ALA A 79 15.45 -7.57 -0.85
C ALA A 79 15.25 -7.70 0.67
N ALA A 80 14.17 -7.12 1.21
CA ALA A 80 13.85 -7.15 2.64
C ALA A 80 13.61 -8.56 3.19
N GLN A 81 13.12 -9.49 2.36
CA GLN A 81 13.00 -10.90 2.75
C GLN A 81 14.35 -11.57 3.07
N THR A 82 15.44 -11.05 2.51
CA THR A 82 16.81 -11.56 2.74
C THR A 82 17.62 -10.71 3.70
N ASP A 83 17.37 -9.40 3.70
CA ASP A 83 18.03 -8.44 4.57
C ASP A 83 16.96 -7.60 5.28
N ALA A 84 16.72 -7.90 6.54
CA ALA A 84 15.67 -7.25 7.30
C ALA A 84 15.86 -5.73 7.37
N SER A 85 17.10 -5.20 7.31
CA SER A 85 17.36 -3.75 7.36
C SER A 85 16.64 -2.97 6.24
N LYS A 86 16.28 -3.63 5.13
CA LYS A 86 15.58 -3.03 4.00
C LYS A 86 14.09 -2.82 4.23
N TYR A 87 13.49 -3.38 5.27
CA TYR A 87 12.08 -3.14 5.60
C TYR A 87 11.76 -1.65 5.83
N VAL A 88 12.70 -0.88 6.39
CA VAL A 88 12.52 0.57 6.62
C VAL A 88 12.54 1.36 5.31
N GLU A 89 13.40 0.98 4.36
CA GLU A 89 13.43 1.60 3.02
C GLU A 89 12.18 1.23 2.22
N MET A 90 11.73 -0.02 2.35
CA MET A 90 10.52 -0.53 1.73
C MET A 90 9.27 0.19 2.22
N GLU A 91 9.10 0.34 3.54
CA GLU A 91 7.97 1.07 4.15
C GLU A 91 7.85 2.48 3.57
N LYS A 92 8.95 3.24 3.57
CA LYS A 92 8.98 4.60 2.99
C LYS A 92 8.63 4.62 1.51
N CYS A 93 9.05 3.60 0.75
CA CYS A 93 8.72 3.50 -0.67
C CYS A 93 7.22 3.31 -0.87
N TYR A 94 6.59 2.38 -0.14
CA TYR A 94 5.14 2.18 -0.23
C TYR A 94 4.36 3.35 0.35
N GLU A 95 4.86 4.05 1.38
CA GLU A 95 4.24 5.29 1.87
C GLU A 95 4.22 6.38 0.79
N ALA A 96 5.31 6.56 0.05
CA ALA A 96 5.37 7.53 -1.05
C ALA A 96 4.35 7.24 -2.18
N THR A 97 3.86 6.01 -2.29
CA THR A 97 2.84 5.67 -3.29
C THR A 97 1.45 6.24 -2.96
N TRP A 98 1.22 6.73 -1.74
CA TRP A 98 -0.02 7.45 -1.38
C TRP A 98 -0.19 8.76 -2.16
N ASP A 99 0.92 9.36 -2.60
CA ASP A 99 0.92 10.62 -3.35
C ASP A 99 0.69 10.41 -4.86
N LEU A 100 0.55 9.16 -5.33
CA LEU A 100 0.30 8.86 -6.73
C LEU A 100 -1.13 9.24 -7.12
N GLY A 101 -1.27 10.01 -8.21
CA GLY A 101 -2.57 10.43 -8.73
C GLY A 101 -3.44 9.31 -9.33
N PHE A 102 -2.89 8.09 -9.47
CA PHE A 102 -3.64 6.90 -9.88
C PHE A 102 -2.98 5.63 -9.30
N VAL A 103 -3.79 4.82 -8.64
CA VAL A 103 -3.43 3.47 -8.16
C VAL A 103 -4.61 2.56 -8.48
N SER A 104 -4.36 1.37 -9.04
CA SER A 104 -5.43 0.39 -9.26
C SER A 104 -5.73 -0.39 -7.99
N ASP A 105 -6.95 -0.91 -7.84
CA ASP A 105 -7.38 -1.67 -6.66
C ASP A 105 -6.42 -2.82 -6.31
N THR A 106 -5.82 -3.47 -7.31
CA THR A 106 -4.82 -4.52 -7.09
C THR A 106 -3.54 -4.00 -6.43
N LEU A 107 -3.06 -2.82 -6.84
CA LEU A 107 -1.86 -2.18 -6.28
C LEU A 107 -2.17 -1.58 -4.90
N GLU A 108 -3.40 -1.09 -4.69
CA GLU A 108 -3.91 -0.66 -3.39
C GLU A 108 -3.82 -1.80 -2.36
N VAL A 109 -4.34 -2.97 -2.72
CA VAL A 109 -4.28 -4.17 -1.87
C VAL A 109 -2.84 -4.60 -1.61
N VAL A 110 -1.96 -4.55 -2.64
CA VAL A 110 -0.54 -4.85 -2.45
C VAL A 110 0.09 -3.90 -1.43
N ARG A 111 -0.12 -2.59 -1.58
CA ARG A 111 0.40 -1.60 -0.62
C ARG A 111 -0.07 -1.89 0.80
N GLN A 112 -1.38 -2.07 0.99
CA GLN A 112 -1.96 -2.30 2.32
C GLN A 112 -1.41 -3.56 2.96
N ASN A 113 -1.28 -4.66 2.19
CA ASN A 113 -0.71 -5.90 2.70
C ASN A 113 0.77 -5.73 3.12
N ARG A 114 1.56 -5.02 2.33
CA ARG A 114 2.99 -4.83 2.59
C ARG A 114 3.25 -3.92 3.78
N LEU A 115 2.50 -2.82 3.90
CA LEU A 115 2.56 -1.94 5.07
C LEU A 115 2.02 -2.65 6.33
N GLY A 116 0.93 -3.41 6.19
CA GLY A 116 0.37 -4.21 7.28
C GLY A 116 1.35 -5.25 7.83
N GLU A 117 2.11 -5.92 6.95
CA GLU A 117 3.16 -6.85 7.37
C GLU A 117 4.25 -6.17 8.21
N VAL A 118 4.63 -4.94 7.86
CA VAL A 118 5.58 -4.13 8.64
C VAL A 118 5.00 -3.75 10.01
N GLU A 119 3.72 -3.37 10.04
CA GLU A 119 3.01 -3.08 11.30
C GLU A 119 2.89 -4.31 12.21
N ASP A 120 2.63 -5.49 11.64
CA ASP A 120 2.59 -6.76 12.37
C ASP A 120 3.97 -7.09 12.96
N MET A 121 5.04 -6.95 12.17
CA MET A 121 6.41 -7.13 12.66
C MET A 121 6.77 -6.14 13.78
N ARG A 122 6.37 -4.86 13.62
CA ARG A 122 6.56 -3.84 14.65
C ARG A 122 5.79 -4.18 15.93
N THR A 123 4.58 -4.70 15.81
CA THR A 123 3.77 -5.13 16.96
C THR A 123 4.43 -6.30 17.68
N ALA A 124 4.93 -7.29 16.95
CA ALA A 124 5.69 -8.39 17.53
C ALA A 124 6.96 -7.90 18.26
N GLN A 125 7.65 -6.87 17.75
CA GLN A 125 8.77 -6.25 18.45
C GLN A 125 8.35 -5.57 19.75
N LYS A 126 7.19 -4.89 19.77
CA LYS A 126 6.65 -4.28 20.99
C LYS A 126 6.33 -5.33 22.05
N ASP A 127 5.84 -6.50 21.66
CA ASP A 127 5.58 -7.60 22.59
C ASP A 127 6.89 -8.17 23.19
N LEU A 128 7.96 -8.23 22.39
CA LEU A 128 9.30 -8.59 22.87
C LEU A 128 9.85 -7.54 23.84
N LEU A 129 9.70 -6.25 23.51
CA LEU A 129 10.09 -5.15 24.39
C LEU A 129 9.31 -5.21 25.71
N ALA A 130 8.00 -5.40 25.66
CA ALA A 130 7.15 -5.54 26.85
C ALA A 130 7.59 -6.74 27.72
N SER A 131 7.96 -7.85 27.08
CA SER A 131 8.49 -9.04 27.78
C SER A 131 9.85 -8.76 28.43
N ALA A 132 10.73 -8.04 27.74
CA ALA A 132 12.03 -7.62 28.27
C ALA A 132 11.87 -6.66 29.46
N ASN A 133 11.00 -5.65 29.33
CA ASN A 133 10.64 -4.72 30.41
C ASN A 133 10.07 -5.47 31.62
N ALA A 134 9.17 -6.43 31.41
CA ALA A 134 8.62 -7.24 32.49
C ALA A 134 9.67 -8.13 33.20
N ALA A 135 10.69 -8.59 32.49
CA ALA A 135 11.82 -9.32 33.09
C ALA A 135 12.74 -8.36 33.88
N PHE A 136 12.98 -7.17 33.33
CA PHE A 136 13.75 -6.10 33.98
C PHE A 136 13.09 -5.64 35.29
N ASP A 137 11.77 -5.43 35.28
CA ASP A 137 10.97 -5.06 36.47
C ASP A 137 10.99 -6.13 37.57
N LYS A 138 11.15 -7.40 37.19
CA LYS A 138 11.29 -8.53 38.12
C LYS A 138 12.74 -8.70 38.63
N GLY A 139 13.67 -7.85 38.19
CA GLY A 139 15.08 -7.89 38.55
C GLY A 139 15.92 -8.90 37.76
N ASP A 140 15.34 -9.57 36.76
CA ASP A 140 16.04 -10.53 35.89
C ASP A 140 16.59 -9.82 34.65
N THR A 141 17.64 -9.05 34.87
CA THR A 141 18.34 -8.26 33.83
C THR A 141 18.99 -9.15 32.76
N ALA A 142 19.41 -10.37 33.11
CA ALA A 142 19.98 -11.31 32.16
C ALA A 142 18.94 -11.84 31.17
N ALA A 143 17.74 -12.18 31.64
CA ALA A 143 16.63 -12.57 30.78
C ALA A 143 16.17 -11.43 29.87
N ALA A 144 16.07 -10.20 30.40
CA ALA A 144 15.72 -9.02 29.61
C ALA A 144 16.71 -8.75 28.48
N VAL A 145 18.02 -8.78 28.79
CA VAL A 145 19.09 -8.62 27.81
C VAL A 145 19.04 -9.72 26.75
N LYS A 146 18.80 -10.97 27.15
CA LYS A 146 18.73 -12.10 26.23
C LYS A 146 17.62 -11.93 25.20
N ILE A 147 16.42 -11.53 25.63
CA ILE A 147 15.26 -11.30 24.75
C ILE A 147 15.57 -10.25 23.68
N VAL A 148 16.22 -9.16 24.09
CA VAL A 148 16.56 -8.02 23.22
C VAL A 148 17.74 -8.33 22.28
N THR A 149 18.73 -9.08 22.75
CA THR A 149 19.95 -9.40 21.97
C THR A 149 19.80 -10.59 21.02
N GLU A 150 18.87 -11.52 21.29
CA GLU A 150 18.57 -12.64 20.40
C GLU A 150 17.73 -12.24 19.18
N TYR A 151 17.13 -11.05 19.19
CA TYR A 151 16.40 -10.53 18.05
C TYR A 151 17.34 -10.19 16.89
N LYS A 152 17.19 -10.88 15.76
CA LYS A 152 18.02 -10.70 14.54
C LYS A 152 17.30 -9.99 13.39
N GLY A 153 16.09 -9.48 13.62
CA GLY A 153 15.31 -8.78 12.61
C GLY A 153 15.69 -7.29 12.48
N ALA A 154 15.03 -6.58 11.58
CA ALA A 154 15.18 -5.14 11.42
C ALA A 154 14.61 -4.43 12.64
N MET A 155 15.24 -3.37 13.12
CA MET A 155 14.62 -2.49 14.11
C MET A 155 13.52 -1.65 13.44
N LEU A 156 12.25 -1.92 13.75
CA LEU A 156 11.07 -1.22 13.20
C LEU A 156 10.33 -0.40 14.27
N LEU A 157 10.81 -0.42 15.52
CA LEU A 157 10.29 0.36 16.63
C LEU A 157 10.46 1.86 16.39
N TYR A 158 9.50 2.64 16.89
CA TYR A 158 9.58 4.09 16.88
C TYR A 158 10.61 4.60 17.89
N THR A 159 11.06 5.85 17.75
CA THR A 159 12.16 6.43 18.53
C THR A 159 12.03 6.31 20.05
N GLY A 160 10.81 6.30 20.59
CA GLY A 160 10.57 6.07 22.02
C GLY A 160 10.90 4.64 22.44
N ASP A 161 10.16 3.67 21.90
CA ASP A 161 10.34 2.24 22.15
C ASP A 161 11.76 1.75 21.79
N GLN A 162 12.36 2.33 20.74
CA GLN A 162 13.74 2.05 20.34
C GLN A 162 14.75 2.50 21.40
N SER A 163 14.52 3.64 22.06
CA SER A 163 15.41 4.11 23.12
C SER A 163 15.37 3.20 24.35
N GLU A 164 14.20 2.67 24.72
CA GLU A 164 14.05 1.68 25.79
C GLU A 164 14.77 0.37 25.43
N TRP A 165 14.60 -0.09 24.18
CA TRP A 165 15.30 -1.27 23.67
C TRP A 165 16.83 -1.10 23.77
N ASP A 166 17.34 0.05 23.33
CA ASP A 166 18.77 0.37 23.36
C ASP A 166 19.30 0.50 24.81
N GLU A 167 18.49 0.98 25.75
CA GLU A 167 18.83 1.01 27.17
C GLU A 167 19.01 -0.40 27.74
N ILE A 168 18.07 -1.30 27.46
CA ILE A 168 18.18 -2.72 27.87
C ILE A 168 19.40 -3.37 27.20
N ALA A 169 19.63 -3.10 25.92
CA ALA A 169 20.77 -3.64 25.17
C ALA A 169 22.13 -3.17 25.72
N LYS A 170 22.24 -1.94 26.26
CA LYS A 170 23.48 -1.44 26.87
C LYS A 170 23.92 -2.29 28.08
N PHE A 171 22.99 -2.87 28.84
CA PHE A 171 23.34 -3.77 29.95
C PHE A 171 24.04 -5.05 29.47
N ALA A 172 23.86 -5.46 28.21
CA ALA A 172 24.63 -6.55 27.60
C ALA A 172 26.12 -6.21 27.48
N THR A 173 26.42 -4.97 27.06
CA THR A 173 27.80 -4.49 26.86
C THR A 173 28.52 -4.17 28.17
N ALA A 174 27.77 -3.87 29.23
CA ALA A 174 28.30 -3.67 30.58
C ALA A 174 28.54 -4.99 31.34
N ALA A 175 28.09 -6.12 30.81
CA ALA A 175 28.16 -7.43 31.46
C ALA A 175 29.20 -8.41 30.87
N PRO A 176 30.47 -8.06 30.61
CA PRO A 176 31.50 -9.08 30.42
C PRO A 176 31.98 -9.59 31.79
N ALA A 177 31.16 -10.37 32.53
CA ALA A 177 31.63 -11.06 33.75
C ALA A 177 30.78 -12.23 34.27
N ALA A 178 29.57 -12.49 33.76
CA ALA A 178 28.68 -13.49 34.38
C ALA A 178 28.65 -14.86 33.68
N GLU A 179 29.44 -15.07 32.63
CA GLU A 179 29.45 -16.34 31.86
C GLU A 179 30.57 -17.31 32.26
N LYS A 180 30.98 -17.32 33.54
CA LYS A 180 31.89 -18.34 34.08
C LYS A 180 31.54 -18.85 35.48
N VAL A 181 30.27 -18.98 35.87
CA VAL A 181 29.94 -19.83 37.04
C VAL A 181 28.55 -20.45 36.90
N ALA A 182 28.36 -21.40 35.98
CA ALA A 182 27.26 -22.38 36.12
C ALA A 182 27.43 -23.59 35.16
N GLU A 183 28.37 -24.48 35.46
CA GLU A 183 28.23 -25.93 35.22
C GLU A 183 29.31 -26.71 36.01
N PRO A 184 29.10 -27.96 36.42
CA PRO A 184 28.24 -28.40 37.52
C PRO A 184 29.09 -28.94 38.70
N ALA A 185 28.88 -28.43 39.91
CA ALA A 185 29.45 -29.01 41.13
C ALA A 185 28.48 -30.04 41.73
N ALA A 186 28.31 -31.18 41.07
CA ALA A 186 27.57 -32.31 41.64
C ALA A 186 28.10 -33.66 41.13
N GLU A 187 29.41 -33.83 41.01
CA GLU A 187 30.00 -35.16 40.82
C GLU A 187 31.42 -35.22 41.40
N LYS A 188 31.53 -35.39 42.73
CA LYS A 188 32.57 -36.14 43.48
C LYS A 188 32.58 -35.78 44.96
N ALA A 189 31.97 -36.66 45.77
CA ALA A 189 32.30 -37.06 47.15
C ALA A 189 30.97 -37.58 47.76
N ALA A 190 30.71 -38.89 47.82
CA ALA A 190 31.45 -39.81 48.67
C ALA A 190 31.49 -41.24 48.12
N GLU A 191 32.66 -41.84 48.23
CA GLU A 191 32.99 -43.25 47.99
C GLU A 191 32.81 -44.05 49.32
N PRO A 192 33.23 -45.33 49.43
CA PRO A 192 32.41 -46.55 49.37
C PRO A 192 32.20 -47.23 50.74
N ALA A 193 31.30 -48.22 50.81
CA ALA A 193 31.43 -49.35 51.74
C ALA A 193 30.62 -50.55 51.23
N ALA A 194 31.32 -51.53 50.65
CA ALA A 194 30.80 -52.86 50.41
C ALA A 194 31.03 -53.75 51.64
N ASP A 195 30.00 -54.52 51.97
CA ASP A 195 29.99 -55.85 52.60
C ASP A 195 30.85 -56.17 53.83
N ALA A 196 30.16 -56.50 54.94
CA ALA A 196 30.53 -57.66 55.78
C ALA A 196 29.38 -58.13 56.70
N GLN A 197 28.91 -59.34 56.40
CA GLN A 197 28.56 -60.42 57.34
C GLN A 197 27.17 -60.46 58.04
N LYS A 198 26.37 -61.42 57.54
CA LYS A 198 25.81 -62.60 58.22
C LYS A 198 24.78 -62.41 59.34
#